data_AF-A0A7W0Y3A6-F1
#
_entry.id   AF-A0A7W0Y3A6-F1
#
_cell.length_a   1.000
_cell.length_b   1.000
_cell.length_c   1.000
_cell.angle_alpha   90.00
_cell.angle_beta   90.00
_cell.angle_gamma   90.00
#
_symmetry.space_group_name_H-M   'P 1'
#
loop_
_entity.id
_entity.type
_entity.pdbx_description
1 polymer ?
#
loop_
_entity_poly.entity_id
_entity_poly.type
_entity_poly.pdbx_seq_one_letter_code
_entity_poly.pdbx_strand_id
1 'polypeptide(L)'
;VADEVDRLRGRRRRGQDLRVLAAAFKDLQEQLRTRAASELAESTFAIHEAISVDHEIVGVEVDPARYQVLVTSKDTGQSMPASLAQGGGHRLLLGLAFRLALVQRLGPFPFMLLDEPTYGLDERHRHALLERIAGLGLCEQILLITHQEMGHAPDRRLEIGPMQAAS
;
A
#
# COMPACT_ATOMS: atom_id res chain seq x y z
N VAL A 1 52.88 -10.23 -24.75
CA VAL A 1 52.89 -10.13 -23.26
C VAL A 1 52.50 -8.72 -22.79
N ALA A 2 53.13 -7.64 -23.27
CA ALA A 2 52.80 -6.27 -22.86
C ALA A 2 51.34 -5.87 -23.16
N ASP A 3 50.85 -6.11 -24.38
CA ASP A 3 49.46 -5.79 -24.78
C ASP A 3 48.41 -6.53 -23.94
N GLU A 4 48.73 -7.76 -23.55
CA GLU A 4 47.84 -8.58 -22.72
C GLU A 4 47.80 -8.06 -21.27
N VAL A 5 48.95 -7.63 -20.73
CA VAL A 5 49.04 -6.98 -19.42
C VAL A 5 48.24 -5.68 -19.40
N ASP A 6 48.33 -4.86 -20.45
CA ASP A 6 47.59 -3.59 -20.52
C ASP A 6 46.08 -3.81 -20.72
N ARG A 7 45.68 -4.82 -21.50
CA ARG A 7 44.27 -5.24 -21.60
C ARG A 7 43.73 -5.68 -20.23
N LEU A 8 44.48 -6.47 -19.47
CA LEU A 8 44.09 -6.93 -18.14
C LEU A 8 44.01 -5.76 -17.12
N ARG A 9 44.95 -4.81 -17.18
CA ARG A 9 44.89 -3.57 -16.38
C ARG A 9 43.65 -2.74 -16.69
N GLY A 10 43.31 -2.59 -17.96
CA GLY A 10 42.10 -1.89 -18.41
C GLY A 10 40.81 -2.58 -17.96
N ARG A 11 40.76 -3.92 -17.94
CA ARG A 11 39.63 -4.68 -17.37
C ARG A 11 39.53 -4.51 -15.86
N ARG A 12 40.67 -4.55 -15.14
CA ARG A 12 40.71 -4.35 -13.68
C ARG A 12 40.19 -2.97 -13.29
N ARG A 13 40.61 -1.92 -13.99
CA ARG A 13 40.15 -0.54 -13.73
C ARG A 13 38.64 -0.41 -13.91
N ARG A 14 38.11 -0.88 -15.05
CA ARG A 14 36.65 -0.92 -15.28
C ARG A 14 35.91 -1.70 -14.19
N GLY A 15 36.47 -2.82 -13.74
CA GLY A 15 35.89 -3.59 -12.64
C GLY A 15 35.89 -2.83 -11.30
N GLN A 16 36.91 -2.00 -11.04
CA GLN A 16 36.93 -1.12 -9.86
C GLN A 16 35.87 -0.01 -9.97
N ASP A 17 35.79 0.66 -11.12
CA ASP A 17 34.82 1.72 -11.36
C ASP A 17 33.38 1.20 -11.19
N LEU A 18 33.08 0.02 -11.75
CA LEU A 18 31.76 -0.62 -11.60
C LEU A 18 31.42 -1.00 -10.15
N ARG A 19 32.41 -1.38 -9.34
CA ARG A 19 32.18 -1.67 -7.91
C ARG A 19 31.88 -0.42 -7.11
N VAL A 20 32.58 0.68 -7.40
CA VAL A 20 32.29 1.99 -6.79
C VAL A 20 30.87 2.42 -7.13
N LEU A 21 30.49 2.31 -8.40
CA LEU A 21 29.14 2.62 -8.85
C LEU A 21 28.09 1.73 -8.18
N ALA A 22 28.33 0.42 -8.08
CA ALA A 22 27.43 -0.50 -7.41
C ALA A 22 27.25 -0.19 -5.92
N ALA A 23 28.33 0.22 -5.24
CA ALA A 23 28.25 0.66 -3.85
C ALA A 23 27.40 1.94 -3.72
N ALA A 24 27.63 2.94 -4.58
CA ALA A 24 26.84 4.16 -4.59
C ALA A 24 25.34 3.90 -4.85
N PHE A 25 25.00 2.98 -5.76
CA PHE A 25 23.61 2.58 -5.98
C PHE A 25 22.98 1.91 -4.75
N LYS A 26 23.75 1.08 -4.04
CA LYS A 26 23.28 0.44 -2.81
C LYS A 26 22.96 1.48 -1.73
N ASP A 27 23.83 2.47 -1.55
CA ASP A 27 23.64 3.54 -0.58
C ASP A 27 22.41 4.39 -0.93
N LEU A 28 22.24 4.73 -2.22
CA LEU A 28 21.06 5.45 -2.70
C LEU A 28 19.77 4.64 -2.49
N GLN A 29 19.79 3.34 -2.81
CA GLN A 29 18.65 2.46 -2.60
C GLN A 29 18.25 2.41 -1.12
N GLU A 30 19.22 2.35 -0.21
CA GLU A 30 18.96 2.37 1.23
C GLU A 30 18.30 3.68 1.68
N GLN A 31 18.80 4.83 1.21
CA GLN A 31 18.21 6.14 1.52
C GLN A 31 16.79 6.27 0.99
N LEU A 32 16.56 5.90 -0.28
CA LEU A 32 15.23 5.94 -0.89
C LEU A 32 14.25 5.02 -0.16
N ARG A 33 14.69 3.83 0.23
CA ARG A 33 13.88 2.85 0.95
C ARG A 33 13.46 3.34 2.33
N THR A 34 14.40 3.90 3.10
CA THR A 34 14.11 4.46 4.43
C THR A 34 13.13 5.61 4.33
N ARG A 35 13.34 6.51 3.37
CA ARG A 35 12.43 7.62 3.12
C ARG A 35 11.03 7.13 2.72
N ALA A 36 10.94 6.24 1.74
CA ALA A 36 9.67 5.69 1.28
C ALA A 36 8.91 4.96 2.39
N ALA A 37 9.62 4.23 3.26
CA ALA A 37 9.02 3.55 4.40
C ALA A 37 8.41 4.55 5.40
N SER A 38 9.11 5.63 5.74
CA SER A 38 8.59 6.69 6.62
C SER A 38 7.35 7.36 6.02
N GLU A 39 7.44 7.80 4.78
CA GLU A 39 6.35 8.49 4.08
C GLU A 39 5.12 7.58 3.91
N LEU A 40 5.35 6.28 3.68
CA LEU A 40 4.29 5.29 3.59
C LEU A 40 3.62 5.03 4.94
N ALA A 41 4.40 4.98 6.03
CA ALA A 41 3.88 4.84 7.38
C ALA A 41 2.99 6.03 7.77
N GLU A 42 3.46 7.26 7.53
CA GLU A 42 2.70 8.50 7.76
C GLU A 42 1.39 8.51 6.98
N SER A 43 1.45 8.21 5.68
CA SER A 43 0.28 8.21 4.80
C SER A 43 -0.71 7.10 5.21
N THR A 44 -0.20 5.92 5.58
CA THR A 44 -1.01 4.79 6.05
C THR A 44 -1.75 5.16 7.34
N PHE A 45 -1.06 5.79 8.30
CA PHE A 45 -1.68 6.20 9.55
C PHE A 45 -2.77 7.26 9.32
N ALA A 46 -2.48 8.30 8.53
CA ALA A 46 -3.45 9.35 8.22
C ALA A 46 -4.71 8.80 7.52
N ILE A 47 -4.53 7.91 6.55
CA ILE A 47 -5.67 7.28 5.85
C ILE A 47 -6.43 6.36 6.81
N HIS A 48 -5.73 5.57 7.64
CA HIS A 48 -6.38 4.72 8.62
C HIS A 48 -7.23 5.53 9.60
N GLU A 49 -6.72 6.65 10.12
CA GLU A 49 -7.51 7.56 10.97
C GLU A 49 -8.74 8.11 10.27
N ALA A 50 -8.65 8.43 8.98
CA ALA A 50 -9.79 8.95 8.22
C ALA A 50 -10.88 7.89 7.97
N ILE A 51 -10.52 6.62 7.80
CA ILE A 51 -11.47 5.55 7.48
C ILE A 51 -11.92 4.72 8.68
N SER A 52 -11.16 4.72 9.78
CA SER A 52 -11.47 4.01 11.03
C SER A 52 -12.48 4.79 11.88
N VAL A 53 -13.17 4.08 12.77
CA VAL A 53 -14.14 4.66 13.73
C VAL A 53 -13.60 4.59 15.16
N ASP A 54 -12.90 3.50 15.50
CA ASP A 54 -12.55 3.19 16.88
C ASP A 54 -11.14 3.68 17.30
N HIS A 55 -10.33 4.16 16.35
CA HIS A 55 -9.00 4.75 16.56
C HIS A 55 -8.13 3.93 17.56
N GLU A 56 -8.11 2.61 17.41
CA GLU A 56 -7.41 1.67 18.31
C GLU A 56 -5.88 1.68 18.16
N ILE A 57 -5.37 2.28 17.09
CA ILE A 57 -3.93 2.45 16.86
C ILE A 57 -3.55 3.92 16.98
N VAL A 58 -2.38 4.18 17.54
CA VAL A 58 -1.82 5.54 17.73
C VAL A 58 -0.58 5.79 16.88
N GLY A 59 -0.15 4.78 16.11
CA GLY A 59 0.98 4.92 15.21
C GLY A 59 1.12 3.72 14.29
N VAL A 60 1.74 3.98 13.14
CA VAL A 60 2.15 2.98 12.15
C VAL A 60 3.62 3.21 11.86
N GLU A 61 4.39 2.15 11.73
CA GLU A 61 5.76 2.18 11.25
C GLU A 61 5.94 1.11 10.16
N VAL A 62 6.87 1.35 9.24
CA VAL A 62 7.26 0.37 8.22
C VAL A 62 8.75 0.12 8.36
N ASP A 63 9.14 -1.09 8.71
CA ASP A 63 10.55 -1.49 8.78
C ASP A 63 11.15 -1.50 7.36
N PRO A 64 12.10 -0.61 7.01
CA PRO A 64 12.66 -0.55 5.67
C PRO A 64 13.56 -1.76 5.33
N ALA A 65 14.08 -2.48 6.32
CA ALA A 65 14.90 -3.67 6.10
C ALA A 65 14.04 -4.93 5.89
N ARG A 66 12.94 -5.07 6.64
CA ARG A 66 12.09 -6.27 6.64
C ARG A 66 10.76 -6.09 5.89
N TYR A 67 10.41 -4.86 5.52
CA TYR A 67 9.11 -4.48 4.96
C TYR A 67 7.93 -4.92 5.83
N GLN A 68 8.14 -4.92 7.15
CA GLN A 68 7.11 -5.27 8.12
C GLN A 68 6.37 -4.01 8.55
N VAL A 69 5.04 -4.04 8.47
CA VAL A 69 4.18 -3.01 9.04
C VAL A 69 4.02 -3.29 10.53
N LEU A 70 4.41 -2.32 11.34
CA LEU A 70 4.24 -2.32 12.78
C LEU A 70 3.14 -1.32 13.13
N VAL A 71 2.38 -1.63 14.18
CA VAL A 71 1.34 -0.75 14.72
C VAL A 71 1.52 -0.60 16.22
N THR A 72 1.28 0.60 16.70
CA THR A 72 1.29 0.90 18.14
C THR A 72 -0.16 0.92 18.62
N SER A 73 -0.52 -0.02 19.48
CA SER A 73 -1.85 -0.10 20.07
C SER A 73 -2.07 1.04 21.07
N LYS A 74 -3.27 1.64 21.05
CA LYS A 74 -3.69 2.66 22.01
C LYS A 74 -3.78 2.13 23.44
N ASP A 75 -4.24 0.89 23.60
CA ASP A 75 -4.50 0.29 24.92
C ASP A 75 -3.21 -0.08 25.65
N THR A 76 -2.25 -0.65 24.92
CA THR A 76 -1.01 -1.17 25.51
C THR A 76 0.17 -0.23 25.31
N GLY A 77 0.11 0.70 24.35
CA GLY A 77 1.24 1.50 23.91
C GLY A 77 2.36 0.69 23.25
N GLN A 78 2.17 -0.62 23.06
CA GLN A 78 3.20 -1.50 22.50
C GLN A 78 3.14 -1.52 20.98
N SER A 79 4.32 -1.44 20.37
CA SER A 79 4.51 -1.67 18.94
C SER A 79 4.55 -3.18 18.67
N MET A 80 3.76 -3.63 17.70
CA MET A 80 3.69 -5.03 17.29
C MET A 80 3.47 -5.15 15.77
N PRO A 81 3.86 -6.28 15.15
CA PRO A 81 3.48 -6.56 13.77
C PRO A 81 1.97 -6.45 13.57
N ALA A 82 1.55 -5.77 12.50
CA ALA A 82 0.14 -5.66 12.12
C ALA A 82 -0.55 -7.03 11.96
N SER A 83 0.20 -8.06 11.58
CA SER A 83 -0.27 -9.45 11.47
C SER A 83 -0.58 -10.11 12.82
N LEU A 84 -0.13 -9.54 13.94
CA LEU A 84 -0.39 -10.00 15.30
C LEU A 84 -1.44 -9.14 16.02
N ALA A 85 -1.73 -7.94 15.53
CA ALA A 85 -2.79 -7.07 16.07
C ALA A 85 -4.13 -7.83 16.12
N GLN A 86 -4.85 -7.75 17.24
CA GLN A 86 -6.09 -8.50 17.41
C GLN A 86 -7.26 -7.84 16.67
N GLY A 87 -8.16 -8.65 16.10
CA GLY A 87 -9.35 -8.18 15.37
C GLY A 87 -9.22 -8.26 13.84
N GLY A 88 -10.10 -9.04 13.20
CA GLY A 88 -10.11 -9.23 11.73
C GLY A 88 -10.44 -7.94 10.97
N GLY A 89 -11.37 -7.13 11.49
CA GLY A 89 -11.75 -5.84 10.88
C GLY A 89 -10.61 -4.82 10.87
N HIS A 90 -9.84 -4.74 11.96
CA HIS A 90 -8.69 -3.84 12.06
C HIS A 90 -7.60 -4.18 11.05
N ARG A 91 -7.28 -5.48 10.90
CA ARG A 91 -6.31 -5.94 9.90
C ARG A 91 -6.76 -5.59 8.48
N LEU A 92 -8.06 -5.70 8.19
CA LEU A 92 -8.62 -5.35 6.89
C LEU A 92 -8.51 -3.84 6.62
N LEU A 93 -8.94 -3.00 7.57
CA LEU A 93 -8.87 -1.55 7.43
C LEU A 93 -7.44 -1.04 7.32
N LEU A 94 -6.52 -1.54 8.15
CA LEU A 94 -5.10 -1.18 8.06
C LEU A 94 -4.49 -1.62 6.73
N GLY A 95 -4.80 -2.84 6.28
CA GLY A 95 -4.34 -3.32 4.98
C GLY A 95 -4.90 -2.51 3.82
N LEU A 96 -6.14 -2.01 3.94
CA LEU A 96 -6.74 -1.10 2.96
C LEU A 96 -6.05 0.27 2.99
N ALA A 97 -5.88 0.86 4.17
CA ALA A 97 -5.18 2.13 4.36
C ALA A 97 -3.77 2.09 3.77
N PHE A 98 -3.03 0.99 3.98
CA PHE A 98 -1.69 0.80 3.41
C PHE A 98 -1.71 0.79 1.88
N ARG A 99 -2.69 0.11 1.25
CA ARG A 99 -2.84 0.11 -0.22
C ARG A 99 -3.21 1.48 -0.76
N LEU A 100 -4.13 2.18 -0.09
CA LEU A 100 -4.52 3.54 -0.46
C LEU A 100 -3.34 4.53 -0.29
N ALA A 101 -2.50 4.34 0.73
CA ALA A 101 -1.27 5.09 0.89
C ALA A 101 -0.31 4.83 -0.28
N LEU A 102 -0.16 3.58 -0.73
CA LEU A 102 0.63 3.28 -1.94
C LEU A 102 0.07 4.01 -3.17
N VAL A 103 -1.25 4.03 -3.36
CA VAL A 103 -1.88 4.79 -4.45
C VAL A 103 -1.50 6.27 -4.34
N GLN A 104 -1.67 6.87 -3.16
CA GLN A 104 -1.36 8.27 -2.92
C GLN A 104 0.10 8.61 -3.22
N ARG A 105 1.03 7.69 -2.92
CA ARG A 105 2.48 7.90 -3.10
C ARG A 105 2.98 7.61 -4.51
N LEU A 106 2.37 6.66 -5.23
CA LEU A 106 2.85 6.22 -6.55
C LEU A 106 2.44 7.18 -7.67
N GLY A 107 1.43 8.01 -7.47
CA GLY A 107 1.10 9.11 -8.36
C GLY A 107 -0.39 9.27 -8.58
N PRO A 108 -0.80 10.35 -9.25
CA PRO A 108 -2.21 10.53 -9.58
C PRO A 108 -2.63 9.41 -10.54
N PHE A 109 -3.58 8.60 -10.10
CA PHE A 109 -4.25 7.63 -10.96
C PHE A 109 -5.59 8.23 -11.41
N PRO A 110 -5.96 8.08 -12.70
CA PRO A 110 -7.24 8.58 -13.19
C PRO A 110 -8.42 7.83 -12.55
N PHE A 111 -8.22 6.56 -12.20
CA PHE A 111 -9.21 5.75 -11.51
C PHE A 111 -8.56 4.68 -10.63
N MET A 112 -9.35 4.15 -9.69
CA MET A 112 -9.00 3.02 -8.84
C MET A 112 -10.01 1.89 -9.00
N LEU A 113 -9.53 0.65 -9.08
CA LEU A 113 -10.38 -0.54 -9.04
C LEU A 113 -10.25 -1.21 -7.66
N LEU A 114 -11.37 -1.34 -6.96
CA LEU A 114 -11.44 -2.01 -5.67
C LEU A 114 -12.18 -3.35 -5.85
N ASP A 115 -11.45 -4.44 -5.71
CA ASP A 115 -11.99 -5.80 -5.80
C ASP A 115 -12.29 -6.34 -4.39
N GLU A 116 -13.58 -6.48 -4.07
CA GLU A 116 -14.10 -6.93 -2.77
C GLU A 116 -13.44 -6.27 -1.54
N PRO A 117 -13.33 -4.92 -1.48
CA PRO A 117 -12.59 -4.23 -0.43
C PRO A 117 -13.24 -4.32 0.96
N THR A 118 -14.49 -4.76 1.03
CA THR A 118 -15.38 -4.70 2.21
C THR A 118 -15.80 -6.07 2.71
N TYR A 119 -15.06 -7.12 2.34
CA TYR A 119 -15.36 -8.49 2.78
C TYR A 119 -15.47 -8.57 4.31
N GLY A 120 -16.54 -9.20 4.81
CA GLY A 120 -16.77 -9.38 6.24
C GLY A 120 -17.35 -8.17 6.98
N LEU A 121 -17.69 -7.08 6.28
CA LEU A 121 -18.49 -5.98 6.83
C LEU A 121 -19.97 -6.15 6.51
N ASP A 122 -20.85 -5.69 7.40
CA ASP A 122 -22.27 -5.56 7.09
C ASP A 122 -22.54 -4.39 6.13
N GLU A 123 -23.77 -4.30 5.62
CA GLU A 123 -24.18 -3.28 4.65
C GLU A 123 -23.93 -1.85 5.11
N ARG A 124 -24.26 -1.54 6.38
CA ARG A 124 -24.12 -0.18 6.93
C ARG A 124 -22.65 0.21 7.02
N HIS A 125 -21.81 -0.67 7.56
CA HIS A 125 -20.38 -0.39 7.73
C HIS A 125 -19.65 -0.32 6.38
N ARG A 126 -20.06 -1.13 5.40
CA ARG A 126 -19.52 -1.11 4.04
C ARG A 126 -19.81 0.21 3.32
N HIS A 127 -21.04 0.70 3.36
CA HIS A 127 -21.39 1.98 2.74
C HIS A 127 -20.59 3.13 3.36
N ALA A 128 -20.57 3.20 4.70
CA ALA A 128 -19.82 4.22 5.43
C ALA A 128 -18.31 4.17 5.16
N LEU A 129 -17.74 2.98 4.95
CA LEU A 129 -16.33 2.83 4.57
C LEU A 129 -16.07 3.38 3.16
N LEU A 130 -16.91 3.03 2.19
CA LEU A 130 -16.76 3.47 0.80
C LEU A 130 -16.94 4.98 0.65
N GLU A 131 -17.89 5.58 1.39
CA GLU A 131 -18.04 7.04 1.45
C GLU A 131 -16.78 7.72 1.98
N ARG A 132 -16.17 7.18 3.05
CA ARG A 132 -14.90 7.71 3.58
C ARG A 132 -13.78 7.59 2.55
N ILE A 133 -13.67 6.45 1.87
CA ILE A 133 -12.65 6.24 0.82
C ILE A 133 -12.84 7.22 -0.33
N ALA A 134 -14.07 7.42 -0.80
CA ALA A 134 -14.38 8.41 -1.82
C ALA A 134 -14.01 9.84 -1.35
N GLY A 135 -14.29 10.15 -0.08
CA GLY A 135 -13.94 11.42 0.57
C GLY A 135 -12.44 11.70 0.67
N LEU A 136 -11.57 10.69 0.55
CA LEU A 136 -10.11 10.90 0.51
C LEU A 136 -9.64 11.59 -0.77
N GLY A 137 -10.44 11.56 -1.85
CA GLY A 137 -10.11 12.23 -3.11
C GLY A 137 -8.84 11.70 -3.78
N LEU A 138 -8.52 10.41 -3.60
CA LEU A 138 -7.28 9.81 -4.13
C LEU A 138 -7.29 9.63 -5.65
N CYS A 139 -8.48 9.47 -6.26
CA CYS A 139 -8.69 9.34 -7.69
C CYS A 139 -10.01 10.00 -8.08
N GLU A 140 -10.15 10.39 -9.35
CA GLU A 140 -11.39 10.99 -9.87
C GLU A 140 -12.52 9.97 -9.98
N GLN A 141 -12.19 8.70 -10.24
CA GLN A 141 -13.15 7.62 -10.39
C GLN A 141 -12.76 6.40 -9.55
N ILE A 142 -13.73 5.83 -8.84
CA ILE A 142 -13.58 4.55 -8.14
C ILE A 142 -14.54 3.55 -8.79
N LEU A 143 -14.00 2.40 -9.22
CA LEU A 143 -14.78 1.27 -9.70
C LEU A 143 -14.75 0.19 -8.62
N LEU A 144 -15.93 -0.10 -8.05
CA LEU A 144 -16.09 -1.11 -7.02
C LEU A 144 -16.61 -2.40 -7.65
N ILE A 145 -15.87 -3.49 -7.50
CA ILE A 145 -16.31 -4.84 -7.83
C ILE A 145 -16.72 -5.50 -6.52
N THR A 146 -17.99 -5.87 -6.40
CA THR A 146 -18.47 -6.65 -5.26
C THR A 146 -19.67 -7.52 -5.61
N HIS A 147 -19.77 -8.69 -4.99
CA HIS A 147 -20.95 -9.56 -5.00
C HIS A 147 -21.93 -9.23 -3.85
N GLN A 148 -21.57 -8.31 -2.95
CA GLN A 148 -22.39 -7.95 -1.81
C GLN A 148 -23.42 -6.87 -2.20
N GLU A 149 -24.67 -6.96 -1.72
CA GLU A 149 -25.73 -5.99 -2.03
C GLU A 149 -25.39 -4.59 -1.48
N MET A 150 -25.19 -3.59 -2.34
CA MET A 150 -24.73 -2.25 -1.95
C MET A 150 -25.87 -1.30 -1.52
N GLY A 151 -27.10 -1.80 -1.42
CA GLY A 151 -28.29 -0.98 -1.18
C GLY A 151 -28.45 0.10 -2.27
N HIS A 152 -28.86 1.30 -1.87
CA HIS A 152 -28.84 2.47 -2.75
C HIS A 152 -27.40 2.97 -2.90
N ALA A 153 -26.72 2.55 -3.97
CA ALA A 153 -25.46 3.16 -4.34
C ALA A 153 -25.72 4.60 -4.82
N PRO A 154 -24.95 5.61 -4.36
CA PRO A 154 -25.16 7.01 -4.76
C PRO A 154 -24.91 7.24 -6.26
N ASP A 155 -24.12 6.37 -6.89
CA ASP A 155 -23.68 6.50 -8.28
C ASP A 155 -24.27 5.39 -9.19
N ARG A 156 -23.55 5.07 -10.28
CA ARG A 156 -23.97 4.09 -11.28
C ARG A 156 -23.71 2.66 -10.79
N ARG A 157 -24.74 1.81 -10.85
CA ARG A 157 -24.67 0.36 -10.62
C ARG A 157 -24.72 -0.38 -11.97
N LEU A 158 -23.80 -1.32 -12.18
CA LEU A 158 -23.81 -2.23 -13.32
C LEU A 158 -23.89 -3.67 -12.80
N GLU A 159 -24.97 -4.37 -13.14
CA GLU A 159 -25.17 -5.75 -12.73
C GLU A 159 -24.67 -6.70 -13.81
N ILE A 160 -23.82 -7.64 -13.44
CA ILE A 160 -23.32 -8.69 -14.33
C ILE A 160 -24.15 -9.94 -14.08
N GLY A 161 -25.12 -10.19 -14.96
CA GLY A 161 -25.90 -11.42 -14.99
C GLY A 161 -25.17 -12.57 -15.70
N PRO A 162 -25.71 -13.81 -15.64
CA PRO A 162 -25.15 -14.92 -16.38
C PRO A 162 -25.07 -14.58 -17.87
N MET A 163 -23.95 -14.93 -18.51
CA MET A 163 -23.78 -14.79 -19.95
C MET A 163 -24.85 -15.65 -20.62
N GLN A 164 -25.87 -15.02 -21.19
CA GLN A 164 -26.86 -15.74 -21.99
C GLN A 164 -26.10 -16.35 -23.17
N ALA A 165 -26.02 -17.68 -23.21
CA ALA A 165 -25.49 -18.37 -24.37
C ALA A 165 -26.34 -17.95 -25.57
N ALA A 166 -25.72 -17.29 -26.55
CA ALA A 166 -26.37 -16.95 -27.80
C ALA A 166 -27.00 -18.22 -28.37
N SER A 167 -28.33 -18.25 -28.41
CA SER A 167 -29.11 -19.33 -29.00
C SER A 167 -29.13 -19.21 -30.51
#